data_AF-A0A1M6UK25-F1
#
_entry.id   AF-A0A1M6UK25-F1
#
_cell.length_a   1.000
_cell.length_b   1.000
_cell.length_c   1.000
_cell.angle_alpha   90.00
_cell.angle_beta   90.00
_cell.angle_gamma   90.00
#
_symmetry.space_group_name_H-M   'P 1'
#
loop_
_entity.id
_entity.type
_entity.pdbx_description
1 polymer ?
#
loop_
_entity_poly.entity_id
_entity_poly.type
_entity_poly.pdbx_seq_one_letter_code
_entity_poly.pdbx_strand_id
1 'polypeptide(L)' 'MKDFKLNAQDHIIDDILSHLKNGTIGQGIARKYNYERKGNNLYFTLKPGEEIDPSDIFWFGYLTNS' A
#
# COMPACT_ATOMS: atom_id res chain seq x y z
N MET A 1 -5.59 -5.33 -12.85
CA MET A 1 -4.55 -5.67 -11.86
C MET A 1 -5.25 -5.85 -10.52
N LYS A 2 -5.50 -7.08 -10.06
CA LYS A 2 -6.15 -7.28 -8.75
C LYS A 2 -5.17 -7.20 -7.58
N ASP A 3 -3.91 -7.51 -7.86
CA ASP A 3 -2.82 -7.57 -6.89
C ASP A 3 -1.59 -6.85 -7.44
N PHE A 4 -0.83 -6.22 -6.55
CA PHE A 4 0.49 -5.69 -6.86
C PHE A 4 1.41 -5.81 -5.63
N LYS A 5 2.71 -5.60 -5.83
CA LYS A 5 3.70 -5.64 -4.75
C LYS A 5 4.61 -4.42 -4.82
N LEU A 6 5.03 -3.97 -3.65
CA LEU A 6 6.11 -3.01 -3.46
C LEU A 6 7.33 -3.74 -2.92
N ASN A 7 8.50 -3.42 -3.46
CA ASN A 7 9.78 -3.90 -2.97
C ASN A 7 10.60 -2.69 -2.53
N ALA A 8 11.02 -2.67 -1.27
CA ALA A 8 11.77 -1.57 -0.69
C ALA A 8 12.60 -2.06 0.51
N GLN A 9 13.47 -1.19 1.04
CA GLN A 9 14.21 -1.47 2.26
C GLN A 9 13.27 -1.57 3.47
N ASP A 10 13.70 -2.29 4.51
CA ASP A 10 12.85 -2.56 5.69
C ASP A 10 12.29 -1.29 6.32
N HIS A 11 13.11 -0.24 6.49
CA HIS A 11 12.68 1.00 7.10
C HIS A 11 11.65 1.78 6.25
N ILE A 12 11.72 1.65 4.92
CA ILE A 12 10.72 2.24 4.01
C ILE A 12 9.40 1.48 4.14
N ILE A 13 9.46 0.14 4.18
CA ILE A 13 8.25 -0.68 4.38
C ILE A 13 7.62 -0.37 5.74
N ASP A 14 8.42 -0.21 6.79
CA ASP A 14 7.94 0.16 8.13
C ASP A 14 7.25 1.53 8.13
N ASP A 15 7.79 2.50 7.40
CA ASP A 15 7.18 3.82 7.26
C ASP A 15 5.85 3.77 6.49
N ILE A 16 5.81 3.01 5.38
CA ILE A 16 4.57 2.75 4.63
C ILE A 16 3.53 2.09 5.54
N LEU A 17 3.90 1.09 6.33
CA LEU A 17 3.00 0.42 7.28
C LEU A 17 2.51 1.38 8.38
N SER A 18 3.36 2.29 8.85
CA SER A 18 2.96 3.35 9.78
C SER A 18 1.92 4.28 9.16
N HIS A 19 2.12 4.71 7.91
CA HIS A 19 1.17 5.53 7.18
C HIS A 19 -0.16 4.82 6.92
N LEU A 20 -0.14 3.53 6.56
CA LEU A 20 -1.35 2.71 6.38
C LEU A 20 -2.18 2.59 7.66
N LYS A 21 -1.53 2.61 8.83
CA LYS A 21 -2.20 2.52 10.14
C LYS A 21 -2.67 3.87 10.67
N ASN A 22 -1.83 4.90 10.54
CA ASN A 22 -2.00 6.16 11.27
C ASN A 22 -2.38 7.34 10.37
N GLY A 23 -2.02 7.31 9.09
CA GLY A 23 -2.26 8.42 8.15
C GLY A 23 -3.65 8.34 7.51
N THR A 24 -4.31 9.48 7.35
CA THR A 24 -5.65 9.57 6.74
C THR A 24 -5.70 8.94 5.35
N ILE A 25 -4.70 9.21 4.51
CA ILE A 25 -4.58 8.63 3.16
C ILE A 25 -4.32 7.13 3.23
N GLY A 26 -3.37 6.71 4.08
CA GLY A 26 -3.03 5.30 4.23
C GLY A 26 -4.20 4.46 4.77
N GLN A 27 -5.02 5.02 5.66
CA GLN A 27 -6.26 4.38 6.11
C GLN A 27 -7.31 4.29 4.99
N GLY A 28 -7.39 5.29 4.10
CA GLY A 28 -8.22 5.22 2.89
C GLY A 28 -7.81 4.04 2.00
N ILE A 29 -6.52 3.88 1.78
CA ILE A 29 -5.95 2.75 1.04
C ILE A 29 -6.23 1.42 1.76
N ALA A 30 -5.99 1.33 3.07
CA ALA A 30 -6.21 0.11 3.87
C ALA A 30 -7.70 -0.31 3.95
N ARG A 31 -8.64 0.60 3.67
CA ARG A 31 -10.06 0.26 3.52
C ARG A 31 -10.32 -0.51 2.25
N LYS A 32 -9.68 -0.15 1.13
CA LYS A 32 -9.87 -0.79 -0.18
C LYS A 32 -8.97 -2.01 -0.42
N TYR A 33 -7.78 -2.02 0.18
CA TYR A 33 -6.76 -3.05 -0.04
C TYR A 33 -6.47 -3.84 1.23
N ASN A 34 -6.33 -5.16 1.09
CA ASN A 34 -5.60 -5.99 2.04
C ASN A 34 -4.10 -5.84 1.76
N TYR A 35 -3.26 -5.91 2.80
CA TYR A 35 -1.82 -5.87 2.64
C TYR A 35 -1.09 -6.86 3.54
N GLU A 36 0.02 -7.41 3.05
CA GLU A 36 0.83 -8.40 3.76
C GLU A 36 2.33 -8.17 3.48
N ARG A 37 3.17 -8.15 4.52
CA ARG A 37 4.63 -8.07 4.38
C ARG A 37 5.25 -9.46 4.34
N LYS A 38 6.15 -9.71 3.38
CA LYS A 38 7.03 -10.89 3.33
C LYS A 38 8.46 -10.46 3.01
N GLY A 39 9.29 -10.36 4.05
CA GLY A 39 10.64 -9.77 3.96
C GLY A 39 10.58 -8.33 3.44
N ASN A 40 11.33 -8.06 2.38
CA ASN A 40 11.43 -6.76 1.71
C ASN A 40 10.31 -6.51 0.68
N ASN A 41 9.21 -7.26 0.77
CA ASN A 41 8.07 -7.11 -0.13
C ASN A 41 6.81 -6.81 0.68
N LEU A 42 6.04 -5.83 0.23
CA LEU A 42 4.71 -5.52 0.72
C LEU A 42 3.70 -5.78 -0.41
N TYR A 43 2.84 -6.77 -0.19
CA TYR A 43 1.83 -7.19 -1.15
C TYR A 43 0.53 -6.46 -0.86
N PHE A 44 -0.17 -6.02 -1.90
CA PHE A 44 -1.49 -5.42 -1.83
C PHE A 44 -2.47 -6.18 -2.72
N THR A 45 -3.64 -6.46 -2.18
CA THR A 45 -4.74 -7.15 -2.85
C THR A 45 -6.01 -6.33 -2.69
N LEU A 46 -6.64 -5.96 -3.81
CA LEU A 46 -7.90 -5.23 -3.79
C LEU A 46 -9.00 -6.11 -3.16
N LYS A 47 -9.78 -5.55 -2.23
CA LYS A 47 -10.88 -6.28 -1.58
C LYS A 47 -12.02 -6.52 -2.57
N PRO A 48 -12.84 -7.56 -2.37
CA PRO A 48 -13.98 -7.83 -3.24
C PRO A 48 -14.96 -6.64 -3.27
N GLY A 49 -15.35 -6.23 -4.48
CA GLY A 49 -16.32 -5.12 -4.69
C GLY A 49 -15.69 -3.73 -4.70
N GLU A 50 -14.39 -3.61 -4.41
CA GLU A 50 -13.65 -2.35 -4.54
C GLU A 50 -13.11 -2.18 -5.97
N GLU A 51 -12.87 -0.93 -6.34
CA GLU A 51 -12.31 -0.57 -7.65
C GLU A 51 -10.95 0.10 -7.48
N ILE A 52 -10.12 -0.04 -8.53
CA ILE A 52 -8.83 0.63 -8.58
C ILE A 52 -9.09 2.12 -8.81
N ASP A 53 -8.65 2.94 -7.87
CA ASP A 53 -8.66 4.40 -8.01
C ASP A 53 -7.28 4.86 -8.49
N PRO A 54 -7.19 5.63 -9.59
CA PRO A 54 -5.94 6.25 -10.03
C PRO A 54 -5.23 7.05 -8.94
N SER A 55 -5.99 7.62 -8.00
CA SER A 55 -5.46 8.36 -6.85
C SER A 55 -4.66 7.43 -5.92
N ASP A 56 -5.13 6.19 -5.72
CA ASP A 56 -4.43 5.21 -4.90
C ASP A 56 -3.08 4.84 -5.54
N ILE A 57 -3.04 4.72 -6.88
CA ILE A 57 -1.80 4.47 -7.64
C ILE A 57 -0.80 5.62 -7.46
N PHE A 58 -1.28 6.87 -7.54
CA PHE A 58 -0.43 8.04 -7.31
C PHE A 58 0.19 8.03 -5.91
N TRP A 59 -0.62 7.73 -4.89
CA TRP A 59 -0.14 7.65 -3.52
C TRP A 59 0.83 6.48 -3.29
N PHE A 60 0.61 5.32 -3.94
CA PHE A 60 1.59 4.24 -3.92
C PHE A 60 2.92 4.66 -4.56
N GLY A 61 2.88 5.38 -5.68
CA GLY A 61 4.08 5.94 -6.30
C GLY A 61 4.83 6.89 -5.36
N TYR A 62 4.11 7.81 -4.72
CA TYR A 62 4.68 8.75 -3.75
C TYR A 62 5.35 8.02 -2.57
N LEU A 63 4.67 7.02 -2.00
CA LEU A 63 5.16 6.23 -0.87
C LEU A 63 6.39 5.37 -1.19
N THR A 64 6.69 5.16 -2.47
CA THR A 64 7.84 4.35 -2.93
C THR A 64 9.04 5.15 -3.39
N ASN A 65 8.93 6.48 -3.47
CA ASN A 65 9.95 7.34 -4.09
C ASN A 65 11.00 7.85 -3.07
N SER A 66 11.44 6.97 -2.16
CA SER A 66 12.48 7.25 -1.15
C SER A 66 13.61 6.23 -1.22
#